data_AF-A0A142X2T4-F1
#
_entry.id   AF-A0A142X2T4-F1
#
_cell.length_a   1.000
_cell.length_b   1.000
_cell.length_c   1.000
_cell.angle_alpha   90.00
_cell.angle_beta   90.00
_cell.angle_gamma   90.00
#
_symmetry.space_group_name_H-M   'P 1'
#
loop_
_entity.id
_entity.type
_entity.pdbx_description
1 polymer ?
#
loop_
_entity_poly.entity_id
_entity_poly.type
_entity_poly.pdbx_seq_one_letter_code
_entity_poly.pdbx_strand_id
1 'polypeptide(L)'
;MVSRAWAGKARPIRTLFLSDVHLGSRHAQTGPLLEFLGRWIPSQVYVVGDFVDGWQWRRGCWHQDYSRILNVFEYWADHGTTIHYTPGNHDNFLRDPEIARVIERQLGFVEIQDEFQADMIDGRKLLVMHGDQFDLVEGSAQWVSKMSTVVYDSILTANWHLSRMVRRHHVSPYDLCARAKKRVKQVIRFLSSFESTILEYARAKGCDGVMCGHLHTPIISPRGEMVYCNTGDWVENCTAIIEHDDGELRLEHFYTGDRLRPRSSRKGAAPMGLENWSAAAPSLNLMQSPSLNLVQGTGLIPESSMTEPSC
;
A
#
# COMPACT_ATOMS: atom_id res chain seq x y z
N MET A 1 2.06 18.85 -28.27
CA MET A 1 2.36 20.13 -27.57
C MET A 1 2.39 19.96 -26.03
N VAL A 2 2.76 18.77 -25.52
CA VAL A 2 2.80 18.44 -24.07
C VAL A 2 4.20 18.68 -23.48
N SER A 3 5.25 18.72 -24.31
CA SER A 3 6.66 18.73 -23.87
C SER A 3 7.11 20.02 -23.14
N ARG A 4 6.44 21.16 -23.35
CA ARG A 4 6.88 22.44 -22.76
C ARG A 4 6.44 22.68 -21.32
N ALA A 5 5.43 21.96 -20.81
CA ALA A 5 4.91 22.22 -19.46
C ALA A 5 5.80 21.64 -18.35
N TRP A 6 6.58 20.60 -18.64
CA TRP A 6 7.29 19.80 -17.64
C TRP A 6 8.82 20.02 -17.63
N ALA A 7 9.38 20.49 -18.75
CA ALA A 7 10.82 20.51 -19.03
C ALA A 7 11.69 21.46 -18.16
N GLY A 8 11.13 22.10 -17.12
CA GLY A 8 11.88 23.00 -16.24
C GLY A 8 11.86 22.64 -14.74
N LYS A 9 11.07 21.64 -14.33
CA LYS A 9 10.92 21.27 -12.90
C LYS A 9 11.08 19.77 -12.62
N ALA A 10 11.14 18.95 -13.65
CA ALA A 10 11.28 17.51 -13.49
C ALA A 10 12.70 17.15 -13.03
N ARG A 11 12.81 16.22 -12.10
CA ARG A 11 14.07 15.78 -11.50
C ARG A 11 14.48 14.42 -12.10
N PRO A 12 15.76 14.23 -12.47
CA PRO A 12 16.23 12.92 -12.90
C PRO A 12 16.15 11.92 -11.74
N ILE A 13 15.80 10.68 -12.08
CA ILE A 13 15.80 9.52 -11.16
C ILE A 13 16.27 8.28 -11.93
N ARG A 14 16.76 7.29 -11.20
CA ARG A 14 17.23 6.04 -11.78
C ARG A 14 16.06 5.20 -12.26
N THR A 15 15.17 4.83 -11.34
CA THR A 15 14.07 3.90 -11.62
C THR A 15 12.77 4.37 -10.97
N LEU A 16 11.66 4.28 -11.70
CA LEU A 16 10.30 4.52 -11.21
C LEU A 16 9.50 3.20 -11.23
N PHE A 17 8.88 2.87 -10.10
CA PHE A 17 7.96 1.75 -9.97
C PHE A 17 6.56 2.26 -9.63
N LEU A 18 5.56 1.86 -10.43
CA LEU A 18 4.16 2.16 -10.15
C LEU A 18 3.26 0.96 -10.50
N SER A 19 2.16 0.80 -9.79
CA SER A 19 1.15 -0.24 -10.05
C SER A 19 -0.26 0.31 -9.86
N ASP A 20 -1.26 -0.51 -10.19
CA ASP A 20 -2.64 -0.33 -9.72
C ASP A 20 -3.21 1.06 -10.07
N VAL A 21 -2.98 1.48 -11.31
CA VAL A 21 -3.51 2.75 -11.84
C VAL A 21 -4.97 2.64 -12.21
N HIS A 22 -5.38 1.47 -12.71
CA HIS A 22 -6.74 1.14 -13.11
C HIS A 22 -7.34 2.16 -14.11
N LEU A 23 -6.61 2.55 -15.15
CA LEU A 23 -7.14 3.39 -16.23
C LEU A 23 -8.42 2.76 -16.79
N GLY A 24 -9.52 3.51 -16.78
CA GLY A 24 -10.86 2.99 -17.10
C GLY A 24 -11.80 2.91 -15.90
N SER A 25 -11.25 2.81 -14.69
CA SER A 25 -12.03 2.92 -13.44
C SER A 25 -12.44 4.37 -13.16
N ARG A 26 -13.65 4.57 -12.61
CA ARG A 26 -14.10 5.91 -12.15
C ARG A 26 -13.28 6.45 -10.97
N HIS A 27 -12.59 5.57 -10.27
CA HIS A 27 -11.85 5.91 -9.06
C HIS A 27 -10.37 6.21 -9.33
N ALA A 28 -9.88 5.96 -10.55
CA ALA A 28 -8.51 6.26 -10.94
C ALA A 28 -8.21 7.77 -10.84
N GLN A 29 -7.16 8.11 -10.12
CA GLN A 29 -6.71 9.48 -9.87
C GLN A 29 -5.76 9.96 -10.97
N THR A 30 -6.27 10.07 -12.20
CA THR A 30 -5.44 10.38 -13.38
C THR A 30 -4.86 11.78 -13.41
N GLY A 31 -5.56 12.78 -12.87
CA GLY A 31 -5.02 14.13 -12.70
C GLY A 31 -3.80 14.18 -11.76
N PRO A 32 -3.94 13.67 -10.52
CA PRO A 32 -2.81 13.47 -9.60
C PRO A 32 -1.65 12.67 -10.20
N LEU A 33 -1.94 11.57 -10.90
CA LEU A 33 -0.93 10.77 -11.57
C LEU A 33 -0.16 11.59 -12.62
N LEU A 34 -0.86 12.33 -13.49
CA LEU A 34 -0.21 13.19 -14.48
C LEU A 34 0.74 14.21 -13.84
N GLU A 35 0.28 14.90 -12.80
CA GLU A 35 1.11 15.86 -12.06
C GLU A 35 2.30 15.17 -11.41
N PHE A 36 2.13 13.96 -10.86
CA PHE A 36 3.22 13.20 -10.28
C PHE A 36 4.27 12.78 -11.31
N LEU A 37 3.84 12.15 -12.41
CA LEU A 37 4.75 11.64 -13.45
C LEU A 37 5.63 12.77 -13.97
N GLY A 38 5.05 13.93 -14.26
CA GLY A 38 5.83 15.06 -14.76
C GLY A 38 6.74 15.77 -13.74
N ARG A 39 6.84 15.27 -12.49
CA ARG A 39 7.89 15.69 -11.53
C ARG A 39 9.21 14.97 -11.78
N TRP A 40 9.25 13.96 -12.65
CA TRP A 40 10.37 13.04 -12.76
C TRP A 40 10.81 12.79 -14.21
N ILE A 41 12.10 12.46 -14.37
CA ILE A 41 12.70 11.97 -15.61
C ILE A 41 13.44 10.67 -15.27
N PRO A 42 12.77 9.51 -15.36
CA PRO A 42 13.35 8.22 -15.03
C PRO A 42 14.27 7.68 -16.12
N SER A 43 15.32 6.97 -15.74
CA SER A 43 16.08 6.15 -16.71
C SER A 43 15.35 4.84 -17.03
N GLN A 44 14.61 4.29 -16.05
CA GLN A 44 13.83 3.07 -16.20
C GLN A 44 12.45 3.23 -15.53
N VAL A 45 11.42 2.65 -16.12
CA VAL A 45 10.07 2.60 -15.56
C VAL A 45 9.62 1.15 -15.54
N TYR A 46 9.12 0.71 -14.39
CA TYR A 46 8.42 -0.56 -14.23
C TYR A 46 6.97 -0.29 -13.87
N VAL A 47 6.08 -0.70 -14.76
CA VAL A 47 4.62 -0.75 -14.53
C VAL A 47 4.28 -2.12 -13.98
N VAL A 48 3.97 -2.20 -12.69
CA VAL A 48 3.87 -3.45 -11.91
C VAL A 48 2.41 -3.91 -11.81
N GLY A 49 1.73 -3.99 -12.95
CA GLY A 49 0.37 -4.51 -13.10
C GLY A 49 -0.75 -3.52 -12.84
N ASP A 50 -1.94 -3.93 -13.28
CA ASP A 50 -3.20 -3.20 -13.11
C ASP A 50 -3.14 -1.74 -13.57
N PHE A 51 -2.41 -1.47 -14.66
CA PHE A 51 -2.34 -0.13 -15.24
C PHE A 51 -3.65 0.22 -15.95
N VAL A 52 -4.26 -0.76 -16.62
CA VAL A 52 -5.56 -0.64 -17.29
C VAL A 52 -6.58 -1.53 -16.58
N ASP A 53 -7.78 -0.99 -16.32
CA ASP A 53 -8.87 -1.77 -15.78
C ASP A 53 -9.73 -2.37 -16.91
N GLY A 54 -9.38 -3.59 -17.34
CA GLY A 54 -10.11 -4.32 -18.37
C GLY A 54 -11.53 -4.74 -17.95
N TRP A 55 -11.82 -4.81 -16.65
CA TRP A 55 -13.14 -5.20 -16.14
C TRP A 55 -14.13 -4.05 -16.18
N GLN A 56 -13.67 -2.84 -15.85
CA GLN A 56 -14.51 -1.65 -15.81
C GLN A 56 -14.51 -0.86 -17.14
N TRP A 57 -13.73 -1.30 -18.13
CA TRP A 57 -13.63 -0.63 -19.42
C TRP A 57 -14.97 -0.56 -20.16
N ARG A 58 -15.57 0.64 -20.23
CA ARG A 58 -16.76 0.89 -21.05
C ARG A 58 -16.34 1.31 -22.45
N ARG A 59 -16.87 0.62 -23.48
CA ARG A 59 -16.65 0.99 -24.89
C ARG A 59 -17.06 2.45 -25.12
N GLY A 60 -16.13 3.28 -25.59
CA GLY A 60 -16.39 4.67 -26.02
C GLY A 60 -16.08 5.77 -25.00
N CYS A 61 -15.60 5.48 -23.79
CA CYS A 61 -15.19 6.51 -22.83
C CYS A 61 -13.67 6.62 -22.69
N TRP A 62 -13.00 7.12 -23.72
CA TRP A 62 -11.58 7.47 -23.62
C TRP A 62 -11.43 8.87 -23.00
N HIS A 63 -10.89 8.95 -21.78
CA HIS A 63 -10.65 10.24 -21.15
C HIS A 63 -9.39 10.89 -21.72
N GLN A 64 -9.40 12.21 -21.91
CA GLN A 64 -8.24 12.94 -22.45
C GLN A 64 -6.97 12.76 -21.60
N ASP A 65 -7.15 12.57 -20.29
CA ASP A 65 -6.03 12.33 -19.37
C ASP A 65 -5.35 10.98 -19.62
N TYR A 66 -6.03 9.97 -20.16
CA TYR A 66 -5.40 8.69 -20.52
C TYR A 66 -4.39 8.89 -21.65
N SER A 67 -4.78 9.64 -22.69
CA SER A 67 -3.85 10.04 -23.75
C SER A 67 -2.67 10.84 -23.19
N ARG A 68 -2.92 11.75 -22.25
CA ARG A 68 -1.82 12.55 -21.67
C ARG A 68 -0.85 11.68 -20.88
N ILE A 69 -1.34 10.67 -20.17
CA ILE A 69 -0.48 9.73 -19.42
C ILE A 69 0.38 8.96 -20.42
N LEU A 70 -0.24 8.37 -21.46
CA LEU A 70 0.52 7.66 -22.50
C LEU A 70 1.55 8.56 -23.18
N ASN A 71 1.23 9.82 -23.45
CA ASN A 71 2.17 10.77 -24.03
C ASN A 71 3.37 11.08 -23.09
N VAL A 72 3.22 10.94 -21.77
CA VAL A 72 4.35 11.06 -20.83
C VAL A 72 5.28 9.86 -20.97
N PHE A 73 4.74 8.65 -21.07
CA PHE A 73 5.52 7.43 -21.30
C PHE A 73 6.23 7.46 -22.65
N GLU A 74 5.53 7.87 -23.72
CA GLU A 74 6.11 8.07 -25.05
C GLU A 74 7.22 9.13 -25.01
N TYR A 75 6.99 10.26 -24.34
CA TYR A 75 8.01 11.29 -24.16
C TYR A 75 9.25 10.75 -23.45
N TRP A 76 9.10 9.97 -22.37
CA TRP A 76 10.22 9.35 -21.68
C TRP A 76 10.98 8.38 -22.58
N ALA A 77 10.28 7.52 -23.31
CA ALA A 77 10.89 6.59 -24.24
C ALA A 77 11.70 7.30 -25.34
N ASP A 78 11.14 8.37 -25.93
CA ASP A 78 11.83 9.23 -26.90
C ASP A 78 13.12 9.86 -26.35
N HIS A 79 13.23 9.97 -25.02
CA HIS A 79 14.39 10.52 -24.31
C HIS A 79 15.26 9.44 -23.65
N GLY A 80 15.09 8.17 -24.03
CA GLY A 80 15.96 7.06 -23.65
C GLY A 80 15.56 6.30 -22.39
N THR A 81 14.37 6.55 -21.84
CA THR A 81 13.83 5.75 -20.73
C THR A 81 13.41 4.36 -21.22
N THR A 82 13.84 3.29 -20.55
CA THR A 82 13.31 1.95 -20.79
C THR A 82 12.03 1.71 -19.99
N ILE A 83 11.03 1.09 -20.61
CA ILE A 83 9.71 0.91 -20.00
C ILE A 83 9.35 -0.58 -20.02
N HIS A 84 9.26 -1.14 -18.83
CA HIS A 84 8.89 -2.54 -18.58
C HIS A 84 7.48 -2.59 -18.01
N TYR A 85 6.69 -3.55 -18.46
CA TYR A 85 5.30 -3.72 -18.06
C TYR A 85 5.05 -5.16 -17.65
N THR A 86 4.65 -5.34 -16.39
CA THR A 86 4.15 -6.62 -15.91
C THR A 86 2.63 -6.59 -15.83
N PRO A 87 1.91 -7.51 -16.49
CA PRO A 87 0.46 -7.61 -16.32
C PRO A 87 0.07 -8.03 -14.90
N GLY A 88 -1.06 -7.49 -14.43
CA GLY A 88 -1.81 -7.91 -13.26
C GLY A 88 -3.13 -8.60 -13.62
N ASN A 89 -4.05 -8.68 -12.65
CA ASN A 89 -5.30 -9.41 -12.84
C ASN A 89 -6.38 -8.61 -13.60
N HIS A 90 -6.34 -7.27 -13.59
CA HIS A 90 -7.28 -6.43 -14.33
C HIS A 90 -6.92 -6.28 -15.81
N ASP A 91 -5.64 -6.43 -16.16
CA ASP A 91 -5.08 -6.38 -17.51
C ASP A 91 -4.49 -7.73 -17.95
N ASN A 92 -4.99 -8.83 -17.38
CA ASN A 92 -4.57 -10.21 -17.64
C ASN A 92 -4.58 -10.62 -19.13
N PHE A 93 -5.32 -9.91 -19.99
CA PHE A 93 -5.27 -10.13 -21.44
C PHE A 93 -3.87 -9.86 -22.03
N LEU A 94 -3.03 -9.06 -21.36
CA LEU A 94 -1.65 -8.82 -21.74
C LEU A 94 -0.71 -9.98 -21.39
N ARG A 95 -1.17 -11.00 -20.66
CA ARG A 95 -0.40 -12.25 -20.46
C ARG A 95 -0.47 -13.17 -21.68
N ASP A 96 -1.41 -12.96 -22.59
CA ASP A 96 -1.45 -13.67 -23.86
C ASP A 96 -0.28 -13.21 -24.75
N PRO A 97 0.66 -14.09 -25.14
CA PRO A 97 1.85 -13.69 -25.89
C PRO A 97 1.55 -13.08 -27.26
N GLU A 98 0.44 -13.45 -27.91
CA GLU A 98 0.06 -12.87 -29.20
C GLU A 98 -0.45 -11.43 -29.01
N ILE A 99 -1.28 -11.22 -27.99
CA ILE A 99 -1.79 -9.89 -27.64
C ILE A 99 -0.64 -8.99 -27.19
N ALA A 100 0.20 -9.45 -26.27
CA ALA A 100 1.37 -8.72 -25.78
C ALA A 100 2.24 -8.23 -26.95
N ARG A 101 2.64 -9.13 -27.86
CA ARG A 101 3.45 -8.79 -29.04
C ARG A 101 2.78 -7.80 -29.99
N VAL A 102 1.45 -7.83 -30.12
CA VAL A 102 0.73 -6.83 -30.93
C VAL A 102 0.85 -5.46 -30.26
N ILE A 103 0.64 -5.38 -28.95
CA ILE A 103 0.71 -4.13 -28.18
C ILE A 103 2.14 -3.58 -28.17
N GLU A 104 3.15 -4.42 -27.91
CA GLU A 104 4.57 -4.04 -27.97
C GLU A 104 4.93 -3.45 -29.34
N ARG A 105 4.48 -4.07 -30.44
CA ARG A 105 4.71 -3.55 -31.80
C ARG A 105 3.97 -2.25 -32.07
N GLN A 106 2.76 -2.08 -31.52
CA GLN A 106 1.95 -0.88 -31.73
C GLN A 106 2.48 0.33 -30.96
N LEU A 107 2.93 0.11 -29.72
CA LEU A 107 3.48 1.16 -28.87
C LEU A 107 4.97 1.41 -29.20
N GLY A 108 5.74 0.37 -29.47
CA GLY A 108 7.14 0.46 -29.89
C GLY A 108 8.13 0.86 -28.79
N PHE A 109 7.67 1.14 -27.57
CA PHE A 109 8.49 1.61 -26.46
C PHE A 109 8.35 0.81 -25.16
N VAL A 110 7.50 -0.23 -25.14
CA VAL A 110 7.23 -1.02 -23.95
C VAL A 110 7.60 -2.47 -24.16
N GLU A 111 8.17 -3.08 -23.13
CA GLU A 111 8.43 -4.52 -23.04
C GLU A 111 7.46 -5.14 -22.03
N ILE A 112 6.74 -6.20 -22.43
CA ILE A 112 5.71 -6.83 -21.61
C ILE A 112 6.16 -8.24 -21.21
N GLN A 113 6.33 -8.48 -19.92
CA GLN A 113 6.64 -9.80 -19.37
C GLN A 113 5.96 -10.02 -18.01
N ASP A 114 5.65 -11.28 -17.68
CA ASP A 114 5.00 -11.64 -16.41
C ASP A 114 5.82 -11.30 -15.16
N GLU A 115 7.14 -11.18 -15.32
CA GLU A 115 8.07 -10.78 -14.27
C GLU A 115 9.34 -10.18 -14.90
N PHE A 116 10.01 -9.29 -14.17
CA PHE A 116 11.34 -8.79 -14.50
C PHE A 116 12.29 -8.93 -13.32
N GLN A 117 13.59 -8.90 -13.58
CA GLN A 117 14.60 -8.70 -12.55
C GLN A 117 15.17 -7.29 -12.72
N ALA A 118 14.99 -6.44 -11.73
CA ALA A 118 15.52 -5.08 -11.73
C ALA A 118 16.83 -5.06 -10.94
N ASP A 119 17.92 -4.64 -11.60
CA ASP A 119 19.22 -4.44 -10.97
C ASP A 119 19.28 -3.04 -10.34
N MET A 120 19.43 -2.98 -9.02
CA MET A 120 19.54 -1.75 -8.24
C MET A 120 20.98 -1.24 -8.23
N ILE A 121 21.16 0.06 -8.04
CA ILE A 121 22.49 0.68 -8.00
C ILE A 121 23.33 0.24 -6.80
N ASP A 122 22.68 -0.16 -5.70
CA ASP A 122 23.35 -0.71 -4.52
C ASP A 122 23.77 -2.18 -4.68
N GLY A 123 23.52 -2.77 -5.85
CA GLY A 123 23.89 -4.14 -6.20
C GLY A 123 22.81 -5.16 -5.87
N ARG A 124 21.70 -4.78 -5.22
CA ARG A 124 20.57 -5.69 -5.01
C ARG A 124 19.85 -5.97 -6.32
N LYS A 125 19.31 -7.18 -6.44
CA LYS A 125 18.43 -7.58 -7.53
C LYS A 125 17.01 -7.77 -7.00
N LEU A 126 16.05 -7.02 -7.52
CA LEU A 126 14.65 -7.13 -7.11
C LEU A 126 13.83 -7.86 -8.18
N LEU A 127 13.03 -8.84 -7.75
CA LEU A 127 12.00 -9.43 -8.60
C LEU A 127 10.84 -8.43 -8.73
N VAL A 128 10.50 -8.03 -9.95
CA VAL A 128 9.38 -7.14 -10.23
C VAL A 128 8.24 -7.97 -10.79
N MET A 129 7.10 -7.99 -10.09
CA MET A 129 5.90 -8.68 -10.55
C MET A 129 4.64 -8.16 -9.86
N HIS A 130 3.46 -8.28 -10.47
CA HIS A 130 2.23 -7.77 -9.88
C HIS A 130 1.87 -8.44 -8.55
N GLY A 131 1.84 -9.79 -8.52
CA GLY A 131 1.66 -10.59 -7.31
C GLY A 131 0.35 -11.39 -7.25
N ASP A 132 -0.63 -11.10 -8.12
CA ASP A 132 -1.90 -11.84 -8.25
C ASP A 132 -1.72 -13.34 -8.49
N GLN A 133 -0.58 -13.76 -9.05
CA GLN A 133 -0.26 -15.16 -9.28
C GLN A 133 -0.24 -16.00 -7.98
N PHE A 134 0.02 -15.37 -6.83
CA PHE A 134 0.07 -16.04 -5.53
C PHE A 134 -1.29 -16.12 -4.82
N ASP A 135 -2.32 -15.39 -5.27
CA ASP A 135 -3.69 -15.51 -4.76
C ASP A 135 -4.30 -16.89 -5.05
N LEU A 136 -3.88 -17.53 -6.15
CA LEU A 136 -4.36 -18.85 -6.58
C LEU A 136 -3.77 -19.99 -5.75
N VAL A 137 -2.55 -19.81 -5.21
CA VAL A 137 -1.86 -20.81 -4.40
C VAL A 137 -2.44 -20.87 -2.98
N GLU A 138 -2.91 -19.73 -2.45
CA GLU A 138 -3.42 -19.66 -1.07
C GLU A 138 -4.91 -19.98 -0.88
N GLY A 139 -5.61 -20.36 -1.95
CA GLY A 139 -6.99 -20.83 -1.83
C GLY A 139 -7.96 -19.74 -1.36
N SER A 140 -8.40 -18.90 -2.29
CA SER A 140 -9.63 -18.11 -2.21
C SER A 140 -9.75 -17.13 -1.04
N ALA A 141 -9.03 -16.03 -1.14
CA ALA A 141 -9.47 -14.77 -0.57
C ALA A 141 -9.42 -13.64 -1.62
N GLN A 142 -10.01 -13.86 -2.80
CA GLN A 142 -10.26 -12.81 -3.83
C GLN A 142 -11.00 -11.56 -3.29
N TRP A 143 -11.53 -11.62 -2.06
CA TRP A 143 -12.14 -10.48 -1.38
C TRP A 143 -11.12 -9.59 -0.67
N VAL A 144 -9.91 -10.09 -0.37
CA VAL A 144 -8.87 -9.34 0.36
C VAL A 144 -8.12 -8.40 -0.55
N SER A 145 -7.82 -8.81 -1.79
CA SER A 145 -7.32 -7.91 -2.86
C SER A 145 -8.32 -6.79 -3.19
N LYS A 146 -9.62 -7.03 -3.00
CA LYS A 146 -10.66 -5.98 -3.12
C LYS A 146 -10.84 -5.10 -1.87
N MET A 147 -10.11 -5.32 -0.78
CA MET A 147 -10.40 -4.70 0.53
C MET A 147 -9.18 -4.16 1.29
N SER A 148 -8.01 -4.05 0.68
CA SER A 148 -6.77 -3.74 1.38
C SER A 148 -6.37 -2.26 1.32
N THR A 149 -7.23 -1.33 1.75
CA THR A 149 -6.75 -0.26 2.65
C THR A 149 -7.78 0.10 3.73
N VAL A 150 -9.03 -0.30 3.56
CA VAL A 150 -10.17 0.13 4.39
C VAL A 150 -10.34 -0.72 5.65
N VAL A 151 -9.90 -1.98 5.67
CA VAL A 151 -10.20 -2.91 6.78
C VAL A 151 -9.53 -2.50 8.09
N TYR A 152 -8.27 -2.04 8.06
CA TYR A 152 -7.52 -1.78 9.29
C TYR A 152 -8.10 -0.56 10.05
N ASP A 153 -8.28 0.56 9.35
CA ASP A 153 -8.83 1.78 9.90
C ASP A 153 -10.35 1.73 10.07
N SER A 154 -11.09 1.04 9.19
CA SER A 154 -12.54 0.93 9.36
C SER A 154 -12.93 -0.05 10.45
N ILE A 155 -12.13 -1.08 10.75
CA ILE A 155 -12.38 -1.95 11.91
C ILE A 155 -12.09 -1.20 13.22
N LEU A 156 -11.02 -0.39 13.27
CA LEU A 156 -10.70 0.43 14.44
C LEU A 156 -11.69 1.59 14.61
N THR A 157 -12.15 2.21 13.52
CA THR A 157 -13.17 3.29 13.56
C THR A 157 -14.58 2.73 13.79
N ALA A 158 -14.89 1.54 13.29
CA ALA A 158 -16.10 0.81 13.65
C ALA A 158 -16.10 0.44 15.13
N ASN A 159 -14.95 0.16 15.76
CA ASN A 159 -14.87 -0.03 17.21
C ASN A 159 -15.32 1.24 17.98
N TRP A 160 -15.00 2.44 17.49
CA TRP A 160 -15.48 3.71 18.06
C TRP A 160 -16.99 3.91 17.86
N HIS A 161 -17.51 3.68 16.64
CA HIS A 161 -18.95 3.80 16.35
C HIS A 161 -19.81 2.72 17.02
N LEU A 162 -19.35 1.46 17.08
CA LEU A 162 -20.02 0.39 17.80
C LEU A 162 -20.05 0.67 19.31
N SER A 163 -18.96 1.18 19.89
CA SER A 163 -18.95 1.61 21.31
C SER A 163 -19.97 2.73 21.59
N ARG A 164 -20.31 3.54 20.58
CA ARG A 164 -21.33 4.59 20.67
C ARG A 164 -22.75 4.06 20.42
N MET A 165 -22.91 3.02 19.59
CA MET A 165 -24.20 2.44 19.21
C MET A 165 -24.70 1.34 20.19
N VAL A 166 -23.78 0.63 20.84
CA VAL A 166 -24.06 -0.32 21.94
C VAL A 166 -24.75 0.35 23.14
N ARG A 167 -24.69 1.69 23.25
CA ARG A 167 -25.47 2.44 24.26
C ARG A 167 -26.97 2.51 23.95
N ARG A 168 -27.44 2.04 22.78
CA ARG A 168 -28.86 2.16 22.37
C ARG A 168 -29.56 0.84 22.06
N HIS A 169 -28.86 -0.28 21.90
CA HIS A 169 -29.49 -1.58 21.65
C HIS A 169 -28.78 -2.71 22.41
N HIS A 170 -29.55 -3.56 23.10
CA HIS A 170 -29.11 -4.77 23.81
C HIS A 170 -28.60 -5.87 22.85
N VAL A 171 -27.50 -5.61 22.14
CA VAL A 171 -26.76 -6.65 21.40
C VAL A 171 -25.45 -6.89 22.15
N SER A 172 -25.13 -8.15 22.44
CA SER A 172 -23.90 -8.54 23.17
C SER A 172 -22.66 -7.94 22.48
N PRO A 173 -21.93 -7.03 23.15
CA PRO A 173 -20.73 -6.39 22.58
C PRO A 173 -19.62 -7.39 22.28
N TYR A 174 -19.65 -8.55 22.92
CA TYR A 174 -18.61 -9.56 22.88
C TYR A 174 -18.54 -10.29 21.53
N ASP A 175 -19.69 -10.64 20.95
CA ASP A 175 -19.75 -11.43 19.71
C ASP A 175 -19.34 -10.61 18.48
N LEU A 176 -19.67 -9.31 18.48
CA LEU A 176 -19.27 -8.38 17.41
C LEU A 176 -17.75 -8.13 17.45
N CYS A 177 -17.20 -7.90 18.64
CA CYS A 177 -15.75 -7.76 18.85
C CYS A 177 -15.00 -9.04 18.50
N ALA A 178 -15.52 -10.21 18.87
CA ALA A 178 -14.91 -11.50 18.54
C ALA A 178 -14.89 -11.75 17.01
N ARG A 179 -15.97 -11.43 16.30
CA ARG A 179 -16.06 -11.54 14.84
C ARG A 179 -15.11 -10.58 14.13
N ALA A 180 -15.00 -9.33 14.59
CA ALA A 180 -14.06 -8.35 14.06
C ALA A 180 -12.60 -8.81 14.27
N LYS A 181 -12.25 -9.25 15.49
CA LYS A 181 -10.91 -9.82 15.79
C LYS A 181 -10.57 -11.01 14.91
N LYS A 182 -11.53 -11.91 14.66
CA LYS A 182 -11.33 -13.07 13.78
C LYS A 182 -11.02 -12.62 12.34
N ARG A 183 -11.75 -11.64 11.81
CA ARG A 183 -11.50 -11.08 10.47
C ARG A 183 -10.14 -10.41 10.35
N VAL A 184 -9.76 -9.59 11.34
CA VAL A 184 -8.41 -8.95 11.37
C VAL A 184 -7.32 -10.01 11.35
N LYS A 185 -7.43 -11.05 12.20
CA LYS A 185 -6.45 -12.14 12.22
C LYS A 185 -6.35 -12.89 10.89
N GLN A 186 -7.48 -13.07 10.19
CA GLN A 186 -7.48 -13.71 8.87
C GLN A 186 -6.75 -12.86 7.83
N VAL A 187 -6.97 -11.54 7.82
CA VAL A 187 -6.29 -10.63 6.89
C VAL A 187 -4.78 -10.57 7.17
N ILE A 188 -4.37 -10.45 8.44
CA ILE A 188 -2.94 -10.45 8.79
C ILE A 188 -2.25 -11.74 8.38
N ARG A 189 -2.90 -12.89 8.59
CA ARG A 189 -2.36 -14.19 8.17
C ARG A 189 -2.22 -14.29 6.66
N PHE A 190 -3.23 -13.85 5.91
CA PHE A 190 -3.16 -13.81 4.46
C PHE A 190 -2.02 -12.92 3.97
N LEU A 191 -1.91 -11.68 4.45
CA LEU A 191 -0.83 -10.77 4.09
C LEU A 191 0.55 -11.37 4.40
N SER A 192 0.71 -11.94 5.60
CA SER A 192 1.97 -12.57 6.00
C SER A 192 2.31 -13.81 5.17
N SER A 193 1.31 -14.60 4.80
CA SER A 193 1.49 -15.80 3.97
C SER A 193 1.90 -15.39 2.56
N PHE A 194 1.16 -14.44 1.97
CA PHE A 194 1.46 -13.86 0.66
C PHE A 194 2.88 -13.31 0.58
N GLU A 195 3.26 -12.45 1.55
CA GLU A 195 4.61 -11.88 1.63
C GLU A 195 5.68 -12.98 1.71
N SER A 196 5.43 -14.05 2.47
CA SER A 196 6.39 -15.14 2.61
C SER A 196 6.55 -15.93 1.32
N THR A 197 5.45 -16.30 0.67
CA THR A 197 5.48 -17.09 -0.58
C THR A 197 6.16 -16.33 -1.71
N ILE A 198 5.85 -15.03 -1.88
CA ILE A 198 6.47 -14.24 -2.95
C ILE A 198 7.97 -14.01 -2.71
N LEU A 199 8.38 -13.83 -1.44
CA LEU A 199 9.81 -13.72 -1.08
C LEU A 199 10.56 -15.03 -1.29
N GLU A 200 9.95 -16.17 -1.00
CA GLU A 200 10.53 -17.48 -1.31
C GLU A 200 10.74 -17.68 -2.81
N TYR A 201 9.75 -17.28 -3.63
CA TYR A 201 9.87 -17.31 -5.08
C TYR A 201 10.99 -16.39 -5.60
N ALA A 202 11.06 -15.15 -5.10
CA ALA A 202 12.14 -14.22 -5.43
C ALA A 202 13.52 -14.77 -5.03
N ARG A 203 13.64 -15.39 -3.86
CA ARG A 203 14.88 -16.05 -3.43
C ARG A 203 15.26 -17.20 -4.36
N ALA A 204 14.31 -18.03 -4.77
CA ALA A 204 14.54 -19.12 -5.71
C ALA A 204 15.02 -18.63 -7.09
N LYS A 205 14.66 -17.40 -7.46
CA LYS A 205 15.13 -16.70 -8.68
C LYS A 205 16.47 -15.98 -8.50
N GLY A 206 17.09 -16.07 -7.32
CA GLY A 206 18.35 -15.40 -7.01
C GLY A 206 18.23 -13.89 -6.83
N CYS A 207 17.07 -13.41 -6.38
CA CYS A 207 16.82 -11.99 -6.09
C CYS A 207 16.93 -11.72 -4.57
N ASP A 208 17.27 -10.49 -4.22
CA ASP A 208 17.41 -9.98 -2.85
C ASP A 208 16.12 -9.34 -2.32
N GLY A 209 15.04 -9.39 -3.10
CA GLY A 209 13.76 -8.81 -2.71
C GLY A 209 12.72 -8.87 -3.80
N VAL A 210 11.55 -8.30 -3.51
CA VAL A 210 10.45 -8.17 -4.45
C VAL A 210 9.90 -6.75 -4.49
N MET A 211 9.47 -6.34 -5.67
CA MET A 211 8.70 -5.14 -5.96
C MET A 211 7.35 -5.57 -6.57
N CYS A 212 6.26 -5.31 -5.85
CA CYS A 212 4.92 -5.70 -6.29
C CYS A 212 3.85 -4.61 -6.15
N GLY A 213 2.65 -4.94 -6.65
CA GLY A 213 1.44 -4.14 -6.51
C GLY A 213 0.37 -4.95 -5.77
N HIS A 214 -0.86 -4.97 -6.32
CA HIS A 214 -1.97 -5.89 -5.98
C HIS A 214 -2.61 -5.73 -4.60
N LEU A 215 -1.81 -5.63 -3.53
CA LEU A 215 -2.29 -5.45 -2.16
C LEU A 215 -2.60 -4.00 -1.78
N HIS A 216 -2.33 -3.03 -2.64
CA HIS A 216 -2.66 -1.60 -2.45
C HIS A 216 -2.20 -1.06 -1.08
N THR A 217 -1.12 -1.63 -0.55
CA THR A 217 -0.60 -1.31 0.79
C THR A 217 0.82 -0.81 0.63
N PRO A 218 1.01 0.50 0.43
CA PRO A 218 2.32 1.05 0.08
C PRO A 218 3.31 0.86 1.23
N ILE A 219 4.38 0.11 0.98
CA ILE A 219 5.37 -0.23 2.01
C ILE A 219 6.73 -0.57 1.39
N ILE A 220 7.80 -0.18 2.06
CA ILE A 220 9.14 -0.73 1.88
C ILE A 220 9.53 -1.32 3.22
N SER A 221 9.65 -2.64 3.30
CA SER A 221 9.92 -3.33 4.55
C SER A 221 11.04 -4.36 4.40
N PRO A 222 12.10 -4.30 5.23
CA PRO A 222 13.04 -5.41 5.33
C PRO A 222 12.35 -6.64 5.92
N ARG A 223 12.74 -7.81 5.43
CA ARG A 223 12.27 -9.14 5.82
C ARG A 223 13.47 -10.09 5.88
N GLY A 224 14.20 -10.01 6.99
CA GLY A 224 15.50 -10.67 7.13
C GLY A 224 16.51 -10.02 6.19
N GLU A 225 17.13 -10.84 5.33
CA GLU A 225 18.10 -10.39 4.32
C GLU A 225 17.43 -9.86 3.05
N MET A 226 16.12 -10.07 2.89
CA MET A 226 15.39 -9.61 1.71
C MET A 226 14.60 -8.32 1.97
N VAL A 227 14.23 -7.62 0.90
CA VAL A 227 13.30 -6.48 0.96
C VAL A 227 11.96 -6.82 0.30
N TYR A 228 10.87 -6.50 0.97
CA TYR A 228 9.52 -6.52 0.40
C TYR A 228 9.07 -5.09 0.11
N CYS A 229 8.71 -4.82 -1.14
CA CYS A 229 8.24 -3.52 -1.58
C CYS A 229 6.87 -3.64 -2.25
N ASN A 230 5.96 -2.75 -1.90
CA ASN A 230 4.66 -2.61 -2.55
C ASN A 230 4.44 -1.14 -2.91
N THR A 231 4.09 -0.86 -4.18
CA THR A 231 4.00 0.54 -4.65
C THR A 231 2.73 1.25 -4.19
N GLY A 232 1.72 0.52 -3.71
CA GLY A 232 0.38 1.04 -3.41
C GLY A 232 -0.49 1.08 -4.65
N ASP A 233 -1.16 2.20 -4.90
CA ASP A 233 -2.10 2.36 -6.01
C ASP A 233 -2.34 3.84 -6.34
N TRP A 234 -3.01 4.09 -7.48
CA TRP A 234 -3.44 5.44 -7.90
C TRP A 234 -4.96 5.62 -7.82
N VAL A 235 -5.58 5.07 -6.78
CA VAL A 235 -7.00 5.15 -6.46
C VAL A 235 -7.20 5.83 -5.09
N GLU A 236 -6.57 5.27 -4.06
CA GLU A 236 -6.62 5.68 -2.66
C GLU A 236 -5.29 6.29 -2.20
N ASN A 237 -4.17 5.59 -2.43
CA ASN A 237 -2.88 5.96 -1.85
C ASN A 237 -2.14 7.06 -2.65
N CYS A 238 -2.23 7.02 -3.99
CA CYS A 238 -1.50 7.90 -4.91
C CYS A 238 0.01 7.88 -4.64
N THR A 239 0.58 6.69 -4.66
CA THR A 239 1.98 6.41 -4.34
C THR A 239 2.73 5.77 -5.49
N ALA A 240 4.05 5.91 -5.46
CA ALA A 240 4.98 5.17 -6.30
C ALA A 240 6.27 4.94 -5.51
N ILE A 241 7.07 3.97 -5.93
CA ILE A 241 8.41 3.77 -5.38
C ILE A 241 9.44 4.29 -6.38
N ILE A 242 10.41 5.06 -5.89
CA ILE A 242 11.48 5.66 -6.68
C ILE A 242 12.82 5.17 -6.16
N GLU A 243 13.66 4.70 -7.08
CA GLU A 243 15.09 4.57 -6.86
C GLU A 243 15.78 5.87 -7.33
N HIS A 244 16.39 6.58 -6.40
CA HIS A 244 17.16 7.77 -6.70
C HIS A 244 18.56 7.43 -7.22
N ASP A 245 19.24 8.41 -7.83
CA ASP A 245 20.60 8.23 -8.39
C ASP A 245 21.67 7.95 -7.31
N ASP A 246 21.36 8.17 -6.03
CA ASP A 246 22.20 7.80 -4.88
C ASP A 246 21.93 6.38 -4.36
N GLY A 247 20.95 5.68 -4.94
CA GLY A 247 20.53 4.33 -4.55
C GLY A 247 19.52 4.24 -3.44
N GLU A 248 19.03 5.38 -2.95
CA GLU A 248 17.94 5.34 -2.00
C GLU A 248 16.63 4.96 -2.68
N LEU A 249 16.00 3.90 -2.14
CA LEU A 249 14.66 3.48 -2.53
C LEU A 249 13.65 4.18 -1.61
N ARG A 250 12.80 5.05 -2.18
CA ARG A 250 11.80 5.82 -1.43
C ARG A 250 10.39 5.55 -1.91
N LEU A 251 9.48 5.45 -0.94
CA LEU A 251 8.04 5.48 -1.19
C LEU A 251 7.57 6.94 -1.25
N GLU A 252 7.20 7.38 -2.43
CA GLU A 252 6.80 8.76 -2.71
C GLU A 252 5.28 8.89 -2.76
N HIS A 253 4.76 9.81 -1.96
CA HIS A 253 3.33 10.12 -1.91
C HIS A 253 3.03 11.38 -2.72
N PHE A 254 2.02 11.34 -3.58
CA PHE A 254 1.57 12.55 -4.26
C PHE A 254 0.99 13.57 -3.27
N TYR A 255 0.19 13.11 -2.31
CA TYR A 255 -0.42 13.93 -1.26
C TYR A 255 0.43 13.90 0.02
N THR A 256 1.05 15.02 0.38
CA THR A 256 1.79 15.16 1.64
C THR A 256 0.87 15.58 2.80
N GLY A 257 0.98 14.89 3.94
CA GLY A 257 0.72 15.33 5.33
C GLY A 257 -0.69 15.75 5.77
N ASP A 258 -1.48 16.45 4.95
CA ASP A 258 -2.76 17.06 5.38
C ASP A 258 -3.99 16.56 4.59
N ARG A 259 -3.79 15.89 3.46
CA ARG A 259 -4.88 15.41 2.59
C ARG A 259 -5.22 13.93 2.70
N LEU A 260 -4.42 13.14 3.43
CA LEU A 260 -4.76 11.75 3.77
C LEU A 260 -5.88 11.65 4.82
N ARG A 261 -6.39 12.78 5.34
CA ARG A 261 -7.64 12.76 6.10
C ARG A 261 -8.78 12.46 5.13
N PRO A 262 -9.53 11.37 5.28
CA PRO A 262 -10.74 11.16 4.50
C PRO A 262 -11.59 12.41 4.60
N ARG A 263 -12.08 12.93 3.45
CA ARG A 263 -12.99 14.07 3.40
C ARG A 263 -14.24 13.70 4.20
N SER A 264 -14.23 13.97 5.51
CA SER A 264 -15.46 14.07 6.26
C SER A 264 -16.25 15.18 5.59
N SER A 265 -17.47 14.83 5.20
CA SER A 265 -18.41 15.74 4.57
C SER A 265 -18.53 17.00 5.43
N ARG A 266 -17.93 18.10 4.96
CA ARG A 266 -18.18 19.44 5.50
C ARG A 266 -19.67 19.73 5.32
N LYS A 267 -20.44 19.61 6.40
CA LYS A 267 -21.56 20.52 6.67
C LYS A 267 -21.17 21.36 7.88
N GLY A 268 -21.33 22.66 7.72
CA GLY A 268 -20.62 23.68 8.48
C GLY A 268 -20.94 23.75 9.97
N ALA A 269 -19.95 24.28 10.69
CA ALA A 269 -20.15 25.04 11.92
C ALA A 269 -18.95 25.99 12.05
N ALA A 270 -19.23 27.27 12.25
CA ALA A 270 -18.25 28.33 12.47
C ALA A 270 -17.45 28.08 13.77
N PRO A 271 -16.24 28.65 13.93
CA PRO A 271 -15.49 28.49 15.17
C PRO A 271 -16.10 29.39 16.25
N MET A 272 -16.59 28.80 17.33
CA MET A 272 -16.71 29.51 18.60
C MET A 272 -15.44 29.24 19.40
N GLY A 273 -14.64 30.29 19.60
CA GLY A 273 -13.60 30.28 20.62
C GLY A 273 -14.24 30.27 22.00
N LEU A 274 -13.58 29.62 22.95
CA LEU A 274 -13.62 29.99 24.35
C LEU A 274 -12.36 29.47 25.03
N GLU A 275 -11.72 30.42 25.70
CA GLU A 275 -10.44 30.38 26.36
C GLU A 275 -10.51 29.60 27.69
N ASN A 276 -9.32 29.37 28.26
CA ASN A 276 -9.05 29.14 29.68
C ASN A 276 -9.50 27.81 30.31
N TRP A 277 -8.52 26.93 30.53
CA TRP A 277 -8.32 26.39 31.87
C TRP A 277 -6.87 25.98 32.13
N SER A 278 -6.16 26.83 32.87
CA SER A 278 -4.97 26.48 33.66
C SER A 278 -5.32 26.57 35.14
N ALA A 279 -4.80 25.63 35.93
CA ALA A 279 -4.65 25.65 37.38
C ALA A 279 -5.92 25.57 38.26
N ALA A 280 -6.02 24.48 39.03
CA ALA A 280 -6.05 24.53 40.50
C ALA A 280 -6.08 23.10 41.08
N ALA A 281 -5.03 22.74 41.81
CA ALA A 281 -5.09 21.68 42.81
C ALA A 281 -5.88 22.17 44.04
N PRO A 282 -6.32 21.26 44.90
CA PRO A 282 -6.16 21.49 46.33
C PRO A 282 -5.47 20.31 47.01
N SER A 283 -4.44 20.68 47.78
CA SER A 283 -3.87 19.92 48.87
C SER A 283 -4.88 19.73 50.00
N LEU A 284 -4.89 18.54 50.59
CA LEU A 284 -5.46 18.30 51.92
C LEU A 284 -4.52 17.37 52.67
N ASN A 285 -3.88 17.94 53.67
CA ASN A 285 -3.07 17.27 54.67
C ASN A 285 -3.75 17.59 56.00
N LEU A 286 -4.11 16.59 56.81
CA LEU A 286 -3.80 16.57 58.24
C LEU A 286 -4.19 15.22 58.88
N MET A 287 -3.16 14.57 59.42
CA MET A 287 -3.06 13.88 60.72
C MET A 287 -4.17 12.90 61.16
N GLN A 288 -3.78 11.63 61.40
CA GLN A 288 -3.49 11.09 62.75
C GLN A 288 -3.10 9.58 62.66
N SER A 289 -2.02 9.20 63.34
CA SER A 289 -1.61 7.82 63.69
C SER A 289 -2.24 7.44 65.06
N PRO A 290 -2.10 6.21 65.65
CA PRO A 290 -1.17 5.12 65.33
C PRO A 290 -1.69 3.65 65.46
N SER A 291 -0.79 2.74 65.04
CA SER A 291 -0.55 1.36 65.55
C SER A 291 -1.62 0.27 65.43
N LEU A 292 -1.28 -0.81 64.70
CA LEU A 292 -1.32 -2.19 65.21
C LEU A 292 -0.55 -3.14 64.25
N ASN A 293 0.46 -3.80 64.80
CA ASN A 293 1.16 -4.94 64.21
C ASN A 293 0.25 -6.17 64.22
N LEU A 294 0.29 -7.00 63.17
CA LEU A 294 0.22 -8.46 63.32
C LEU A 294 1.00 -9.14 62.20
N VAL A 295 1.66 -10.23 62.59
CA VAL A 295 2.71 -11.00 61.91
C VAL A 295 2.10 -12.27 61.27
N GLN A 296 2.91 -12.94 60.43
CA GLN A 296 2.82 -14.32 59.88
C GLN A 296 2.25 -14.36 58.45
N GLY A 297 3.01 -14.74 57.42
CA GLY A 297 3.75 -16.00 57.21
C GLY A 297 2.83 -16.90 56.37
N THR A 298 3.10 -17.27 55.12
CA THR A 298 4.09 -18.23 54.56
C THR A 298 3.95 -18.13 53.03
N GLY A 299 5.00 -18.17 52.19
CA GLY A 299 5.79 -19.34 51.85
C GLY A 299 5.23 -20.05 50.60
N LEU A 300 5.98 -20.00 49.49
CA LEU A 300 6.31 -21.10 48.54
C LEU A 300 6.42 -20.64 47.06
N ILE A 301 7.66 -20.67 46.56
CA ILE A 301 8.09 -20.88 45.16
C ILE A 301 8.54 -22.36 45.10
N PRO A 302 8.32 -23.11 43.99
CA PRO A 302 9.38 -23.37 42.99
C PRO A 302 8.89 -23.15 41.54
N GLU A 303 9.73 -22.67 40.59
CA GLU A 303 10.52 -23.46 39.61
C GLU A 303 9.68 -24.43 38.75
N SER A 304 9.85 -24.61 37.44
CA SER A 304 10.92 -24.34 36.47
C SER A 304 10.38 -24.67 35.06
N SER A 305 11.15 -24.30 34.01
CA SER A 305 11.37 -25.05 32.74
C SER A 305 10.16 -25.40 31.85
N MET A 306 10.21 -25.51 30.53
CA MET A 306 11.14 -25.29 29.43
C MET A 306 10.29 -25.60 28.16
N THR A 307 10.79 -25.20 26.99
CA THR A 307 10.63 -25.89 25.68
C THR A 307 9.21 -26.07 25.09
N GLU A 308 8.97 -25.32 24.00
CA GLU A 308 8.63 -25.78 22.63
C GLU A 308 8.53 -27.32 22.40
N PRO A 309 7.77 -27.82 21.39
CA PRO A 309 7.80 -27.27 20.01
C PRO A 309 6.52 -27.38 19.16
N SER A 310 6.66 -26.79 17.97
CA SER A 310 6.18 -27.28 16.66
C SER A 310 4.69 -27.49 16.41
N CYS A 311 4.13 -26.64 15.56
CA CYS A 311 3.85 -27.01 14.18
C CYS A 311 3.99 -25.76 13.30
#